data_AF-A0A6I7NJ91-F1
#
_entry.id   AF-A0A6I7NJ91-F1
#
_cell.length_a   1.000
_cell.length_b   1.000
_cell.length_c   1.000
_cell.angle_alpha   90.00
_cell.angle_beta   90.00
_cell.angle_gamma   90.00
#
_symmetry.space_group_name_H-M   'P 1'
#
loop_
_entity.id
_entity.type
_entity.pdbx_description
1 polymer ?
#
loop_
_entity_poly.entity_id
_entity_poly.type
_entity_poly.pdbx_seq_one_letter_code
_entity_poly.pdbx_strand_id
1 'polypeptide(L)'
;MLFLAGCQTTSSLPTEPVTPVAERELPALPLDVKPSPEPVAAHELTVTDDSIWARIRSGYQLQDQASDQARIQQQLAFYERNPRYFEQTAPRAERYLHYVVEQLAERQMPKELALLPFIESAYNPQANSHAQAAGIWQFIPSTGRHFELHQNWWYDGRRDITASTQAALDYLSQLNERFDGDWLLALAAYNCGGGCVSRAIRRNEQQGLPTDYWNLRLPRETMHYVPKLLAMAQVIDQPDQYGTPLPELPDAPYFAAIDLDRQLDLHKAAELAEISPRELRQLNPAYHQRITAPRDAYQLLVPVDKADSFTAALEALPETAWVDYQPYQVRRGDNLSTIAQRHQVSLNAIREINNLRGNMIRAGQTLMLPKPADTALASAANQSAQSTAGASTGNTSYTVRSGDNLWTIARQHGVNVASIKQLNELNSNSLQVGQTLRLPGSSSADAAGSRQQTTYTVKSGDSLYSIAKRFNVNVDKIRSWNSLGRHLQPGEQLTLYLP
;
A
#
# COMPACT_ATOMS: atom_id res chain seq x y z
N MET A 1 -15.28 57.17 -30.99
CA MET A 1 -15.79 55.99 -30.26
C MET A 1 -14.70 54.93 -30.26
N LEU A 2 -13.88 54.87 -29.21
CA LEU A 2 -12.98 53.74 -28.96
C LEU A 2 -13.79 52.68 -28.21
N PHE A 3 -13.87 51.47 -28.75
CA PHE A 3 -14.42 50.30 -28.04
C PHE A 3 -13.27 49.60 -27.30
N LEU A 4 -13.36 49.56 -25.97
CA LEU A 4 -12.54 48.71 -25.10
C LEU A 4 -13.26 47.37 -24.93
N ALA A 5 -12.67 46.30 -25.44
CA ALA A 5 -13.08 44.93 -25.15
C ALA A 5 -12.34 44.44 -23.90
N GLY A 6 -13.06 44.19 -22.82
CA GLY A 6 -12.53 43.56 -21.60
C GLY A 6 -12.65 42.04 -21.69
N CYS A 7 -11.52 41.33 -21.63
CA CYS A 7 -11.50 39.88 -21.41
C CYS A 7 -11.58 39.59 -19.91
N GLN A 8 -12.68 38.96 -19.46
CA GLN A 8 -12.73 38.30 -18.16
C GLN A 8 -12.03 36.94 -18.25
N THR A 9 -10.93 36.78 -17.52
CA THR A 9 -10.33 35.47 -17.25
C THR A 9 -10.96 34.90 -15.98
N THR A 10 -11.85 33.92 -16.13
CA THR A 10 -12.31 33.09 -15.00
C THR A 10 -11.22 32.08 -14.66
N SER A 11 -10.58 32.26 -13.50
CA SER A 11 -9.70 31.24 -12.92
C SER A 11 -10.56 30.11 -12.36
N SER A 12 -10.74 29.03 -13.13
CA SER A 12 -11.31 27.79 -12.62
C SER A 12 -10.19 26.95 -12.00
N LEU A 13 -10.15 26.87 -10.67
CA LEU A 13 -9.29 25.91 -9.98
C LEU A 13 -9.67 24.47 -10.38
N PRO A 14 -8.69 23.57 -10.62
CA PRO A 14 -8.98 22.20 -11.04
C PRO A 14 -9.79 21.47 -9.97
N THR A 15 -10.83 20.76 -10.40
CA THR A 15 -11.64 19.91 -9.52
C THR A 15 -10.94 18.56 -9.38
N GLU A 16 -10.34 18.31 -8.21
CA GLU A 16 -9.71 17.02 -7.93
C GLU A 16 -10.74 15.90 -7.73
N PRO A 17 -10.41 14.65 -8.12
CA PRO A 17 -11.29 13.52 -7.91
C PRO A 17 -11.41 13.20 -6.42
N VAL A 18 -12.60 13.46 -5.86
CA VAL A 18 -12.98 13.05 -4.51
C VAL A 18 -13.16 11.53 -4.50
N THR A 19 -12.28 10.82 -3.81
CA THR A 19 -12.51 9.41 -3.48
C THR A 19 -12.61 9.30 -1.96
N PRO A 20 -13.75 8.86 -1.41
CA PRO A 20 -13.83 8.63 0.03
C PRO A 20 -12.89 7.50 0.41
N VAL A 21 -12.08 7.76 1.44
CA VAL A 21 -11.34 6.73 2.15
C VAL A 21 -12.34 5.85 2.91
N ALA A 22 -12.13 4.53 2.88
CA ALA A 22 -12.96 3.56 3.59
C ALA A 22 -12.64 3.59 5.09
N GLU A 23 -13.66 3.39 5.93
CA GLU A 23 -13.63 3.44 7.40
C GLU A 23 -12.35 2.85 8.02
N ARG A 24 -11.42 3.70 8.48
CA ARG A 24 -10.19 3.29 9.17
C ARG A 24 -10.38 3.32 10.69
N GLU A 25 -10.66 2.16 11.28
CA GLU A 25 -10.28 1.91 12.68
C GLU A 25 -8.75 1.96 12.80
N LEU A 26 -8.21 2.28 13.99
CA LEU A 26 -6.76 2.16 14.21
C LEU A 26 -6.32 0.77 13.73
N PRO A 27 -5.23 0.65 12.96
CA PRO A 27 -4.87 -0.60 12.33
C PRO A 27 -4.83 -1.70 13.39
N ALA A 28 -5.66 -2.73 13.20
CA ALA A 28 -5.69 -3.86 14.11
C ALA A 28 -4.27 -4.40 14.27
N LEU A 29 -3.77 -4.39 15.50
CA LEU A 29 -2.49 -5.00 15.82
C LEU A 29 -2.58 -6.48 15.42
N PRO A 30 -1.59 -7.04 14.70
CA PRO A 30 -1.65 -8.44 14.29
C PRO A 30 -1.83 -9.35 15.51
N LEU A 31 -2.80 -10.27 15.44
CA LEU A 31 -3.16 -11.20 16.52
C LEU A 31 -2.07 -12.24 16.82
N ASP A 32 -1.04 -12.35 15.96
CA ASP A 32 0.03 -13.35 16.06
C ASP A 32 1.31 -12.81 16.70
N VAL A 33 1.20 -12.29 17.92
CA VAL A 33 2.34 -12.23 18.83
C VAL A 33 2.15 -13.35 19.84
N LYS A 34 3.00 -14.39 19.75
CA LYS A 34 3.11 -15.40 20.82
C LYS A 34 3.22 -14.66 22.16
N PRO A 35 2.52 -15.07 23.24
CA PRO A 35 2.85 -14.57 24.56
C PRO A 35 4.31 -14.94 24.86
N SER A 36 5.22 -13.97 24.73
CA SER A 36 6.55 -14.03 25.34
C SER A 36 6.41 -13.70 26.81
N PRO A 37 7.31 -14.24 27.66
CA PRO A 37 6.98 -14.66 29.01
C PRO A 37 6.66 -13.49 29.94
N GLU A 38 6.04 -13.86 31.07
CA GLU A 38 5.65 -13.08 32.26
C GLU A 38 6.14 -11.64 32.41
N PRO A 39 5.31 -10.75 33.02
CA PRO A 39 5.57 -9.32 33.09
C PRO A 39 6.98 -9.06 33.63
N VAL A 40 7.86 -8.58 32.74
CA VAL A 40 9.14 -8.02 33.15
C VAL A 40 8.79 -6.88 34.08
N ALA A 41 9.27 -6.98 35.32
CA ALA A 41 9.04 -6.01 36.38
C ALA A 41 9.16 -4.58 35.83
N ALA A 42 8.18 -3.74 36.15
CA ALA A 42 8.16 -2.32 35.84
C ALA A 42 9.53 -1.71 36.17
N HIS A 43 10.39 -1.61 35.17
CA HIS A 43 11.53 -0.72 35.24
C HIS A 43 10.89 0.65 35.16
N GLU A 44 11.16 1.50 36.15
CA GLU A 44 10.80 2.91 36.13
C GLU A 44 11.45 3.52 34.88
N LEU A 45 10.70 3.53 33.77
CA LEU A 45 11.10 4.15 32.50
C LEU A 45 10.92 5.65 32.68
N THR A 46 11.86 6.29 33.37
CA THR A 46 11.95 7.74 33.38
C THR A 46 12.33 8.17 31.97
N VAL A 47 11.39 8.83 31.27
CA VAL A 47 11.64 9.52 30.00
C VAL A 47 12.78 10.50 30.23
N THR A 48 13.97 10.22 29.69
CA THR A 48 15.08 11.16 29.69
C THR A 48 14.75 12.31 28.73
N ASP A 49 15.24 13.52 29.05
CA ASP A 49 15.08 14.72 28.21
C ASP A 49 15.67 14.54 26.78
N ASP A 50 16.47 13.49 26.56
CA ASP A 50 17.10 13.13 25.28
C ASP A 50 16.26 12.16 24.42
N SER A 51 14.99 11.93 24.76
CA SER A 51 14.10 11.05 23.98
C SER A 51 13.40 11.77 22.81
N ILE A 52 13.13 11.03 21.73
CA ILE A 52 12.35 11.56 20.59
C ILE A 52 10.95 12.03 21.04
N TRP A 53 10.39 11.43 22.09
CA TRP A 53 9.12 11.84 22.67
C TRP A 53 9.17 13.25 23.25
N ALA A 54 10.25 13.60 23.97
CA ALA A 54 10.45 14.95 24.48
C ALA A 54 10.54 15.99 23.34
N ARG A 55 11.27 15.65 22.26
CA ARG A 55 11.36 16.49 21.06
C ARG A 55 10.01 16.68 20.39
N ILE A 56 9.18 15.63 20.30
CA ILE A 56 7.81 15.71 19.77
C ILE A 56 6.94 16.62 20.63
N ARG A 57 6.89 16.39 21.96
CA ARG A 57 6.09 17.19 22.92
C ARG A 57 6.43 18.68 22.85
N SER A 58 7.72 19.03 22.77
CA SER A 58 8.17 20.43 22.70
C SER A 58 7.68 21.20 21.46
N GLY A 59 7.20 20.51 20.42
CA GLY A 59 6.63 21.15 19.23
C GLY A 59 5.13 20.98 19.08
N TYR A 60 4.41 20.69 20.17
CA TYR A 60 2.96 20.67 20.16
C TYR A 60 2.36 22.06 19.95
N GLN A 61 1.37 22.15 19.07
CA GLN A 61 0.68 23.38 18.70
C GLN A 61 -0.84 23.20 18.55
N LEU A 62 -1.35 21.97 18.52
CA LEU A 62 -2.75 21.68 18.18
C LEU A 62 -3.66 21.47 19.40
N GLN A 63 -3.07 21.25 20.59
CA GLN A 63 -3.84 20.93 21.80
C GLN A 63 -4.79 22.06 22.22
N ASP A 64 -4.40 23.33 22.03
CA ASP A 64 -5.24 24.48 22.41
C ASP A 64 -6.48 24.62 21.51
N GLN A 65 -6.50 23.97 20.35
CA GLN A 65 -7.62 23.98 19.41
C GLN A 65 -8.66 22.88 19.73
N ALA A 66 -8.44 22.08 20.78
CA ALA A 66 -9.29 20.97 21.19
C ALA A 66 -10.55 21.44 21.96
N SER A 67 -11.63 21.75 21.24
CA SER A 67 -12.88 22.24 21.86
C SER A 67 -13.91 21.16 22.21
N ASP A 68 -13.91 20.01 21.52
CA ASP A 68 -14.85 18.90 21.78
C ASP A 68 -14.17 17.77 22.56
N GLN A 69 -14.17 17.93 23.88
CA GLN A 69 -13.60 16.95 24.80
C GLN A 69 -14.30 15.59 24.71
N ALA A 70 -15.59 15.52 24.38
CA ALA A 70 -16.31 14.25 24.34
C ALA A 70 -15.79 13.33 23.21
N ARG A 71 -15.56 13.88 22.01
CA ARG A 71 -14.98 13.10 20.90
C ARG A 71 -13.55 12.65 21.20
N ILE A 72 -12.75 13.47 21.89
CA ILE A 72 -11.38 13.14 22.28
C ILE A 72 -11.36 12.04 23.35
N GLN A 73 -12.17 12.18 24.40
CA GLN A 73 -12.31 11.19 25.48
C GLN A 73 -12.73 9.81 24.95
N GLN A 74 -13.58 9.77 23.92
CA GLN A 74 -13.92 8.51 23.27
C GLN A 74 -12.69 7.82 22.64
N GLN A 75 -11.74 8.58 22.09
CA GLN A 75 -10.51 8.01 21.52
C GLN A 75 -9.49 7.67 22.60
N LEU A 76 -9.42 8.42 23.71
CA LEU A 76 -8.55 8.10 24.84
C LEU A 76 -8.86 6.72 25.44
N ALA A 77 -10.15 6.38 25.54
CA ALA A 77 -10.59 5.07 26.03
C ALA A 77 -10.03 3.88 25.21
N PHE A 78 -9.62 4.09 23.96
CA PHE A 78 -8.91 3.06 23.20
C PHE A 78 -7.52 2.78 23.81
N TYR A 79 -6.74 3.80 24.11
CA TYR A 79 -5.37 3.64 24.61
C TYR A 79 -5.35 3.07 26.03
N GLU A 80 -6.30 3.46 26.87
CA GLU A 80 -6.50 2.86 28.21
C GLU A 80 -6.75 1.34 28.13
N ARG A 81 -7.46 0.88 27.09
CA ARG A 81 -7.72 -0.55 26.84
C ARG A 81 -6.57 -1.26 26.13
N ASN A 82 -5.65 -0.50 25.53
CA ASN A 82 -4.53 -1.00 24.74
C ASN A 82 -3.20 -0.41 25.24
N PRO A 83 -2.82 -0.63 26.51
CA PRO A 83 -1.66 0.01 27.13
C PRO A 83 -0.33 -0.32 26.43
N ARG A 84 -0.26 -1.45 25.73
CA ARG A 84 0.92 -1.92 24.98
C ARG A 84 0.96 -1.44 23.53
N TYR A 85 0.10 -0.51 23.12
CA TYR A 85 0.05 -0.01 21.74
C TYR A 85 1.40 0.58 21.30
N PHE A 86 1.99 1.46 22.10
CA PHE A 86 3.27 2.09 21.77
C PHE A 86 4.42 1.08 21.80
N GLU A 87 4.45 0.16 22.77
CA GLU A 87 5.43 -0.93 22.81
C GLU A 87 5.43 -1.77 21.52
N GLN A 88 4.25 -2.09 20.98
CA GLN A 88 4.12 -2.90 19.76
C GLN A 88 4.41 -2.15 18.46
N THR A 89 4.37 -0.82 18.50
CA THR A 89 4.61 0.04 17.32
C THR A 89 6.00 0.66 17.33
N ALA A 90 6.63 0.80 18.49
CA ALA A 90 7.97 1.35 18.68
C ALA A 90 9.02 0.74 17.76
N PRO A 91 9.16 -0.60 17.64
CA PRO A 91 10.20 -1.18 16.78
C PRO A 91 10.07 -0.76 15.31
N ARG A 92 8.88 -0.39 14.85
CA ARG A 92 8.65 0.17 13.50
C ARG A 92 8.91 1.67 13.47
N ALA A 93 8.36 2.40 14.44
CA ALA A 93 8.50 3.84 14.54
C ALA A 93 9.96 4.27 14.70
N GLU A 94 10.75 3.59 15.52
CA GLU A 94 12.18 3.88 15.78
C GLU A 94 12.99 4.09 14.50
N ARG A 95 12.74 3.29 13.46
CA ARG A 95 13.47 3.39 12.19
C ARG A 95 13.23 4.68 11.41
N TYR A 96 12.07 5.33 11.60
CA TYR A 96 11.61 6.39 10.69
C TYR A 96 11.18 7.67 11.42
N LEU A 97 10.84 7.57 12.71
CA LEU A 97 10.25 8.66 13.50
C LEU A 97 11.19 9.86 13.59
N HIS A 98 12.49 9.65 13.84
CA HIS A 98 13.48 10.73 13.87
C HIS A 98 13.44 11.56 12.58
N TYR A 99 13.51 10.89 11.42
CA TYR A 99 13.47 11.55 10.12
C TYR A 99 12.16 12.33 9.92
N VAL A 100 11.01 11.75 10.28
CA VAL A 100 9.72 12.47 10.18
C VAL A 100 9.69 13.73 11.06
N VAL A 101 10.18 13.64 12.30
CA VAL A 101 10.22 14.77 13.24
C VAL A 101 11.21 15.84 12.78
N GLU A 102 12.34 15.44 12.19
CA GLU A 102 13.31 16.34 11.56
C GLU A 102 12.71 17.11 10.41
N GLN A 103 12.03 16.43 9.49
CA GLN A 103 11.37 17.06 8.36
C GLN A 103 10.25 18.03 8.77
N LEU A 104 9.50 17.71 9.83
CA LEU A 104 8.52 18.62 10.41
C LEU A 104 9.18 19.87 11.02
N ALA A 105 10.29 19.69 11.73
CA ALA A 105 11.02 20.80 12.36
C ALA A 105 11.62 21.75 11.31
N GLU A 106 12.22 21.21 10.24
CA GLU A 106 12.75 21.99 9.11
C GLU A 106 11.67 22.86 8.45
N ARG A 107 10.44 22.34 8.38
CA ARG A 107 9.27 23.01 7.80
C ARG A 107 8.48 23.86 8.79
N GLN A 108 8.91 23.92 10.06
CA GLN A 108 8.21 24.62 11.16
C GLN A 108 6.75 24.17 11.33
N MET A 109 6.47 22.91 11.04
CA MET A 109 5.13 22.32 11.16
C MET A 109 4.89 21.78 12.59
N PRO A 110 3.62 21.68 13.05
CA PRO A 110 3.30 21.07 14.33
C PRO A 110 3.83 19.64 14.43
N LYS A 111 4.51 19.31 15.53
CA LYS A 111 5.14 17.99 15.68
C LYS A 111 4.14 16.88 15.99
N GLU A 112 2.89 17.20 16.36
CA GLU A 112 1.79 16.23 16.41
C GLU A 112 1.58 15.53 15.06
N LEU A 113 1.94 16.16 13.94
CA LEU A 113 1.81 15.54 12.62
C LEU A 113 2.71 14.31 12.46
N ALA A 114 3.76 14.17 13.28
CA ALA A 114 4.57 12.95 13.36
C ALA A 114 3.75 11.76 13.90
N LEU A 115 2.58 12.00 14.48
CA LEU A 115 1.72 10.94 15.00
C LEU A 115 0.79 10.36 13.93
N LEU A 116 0.64 11.02 12.78
CA LEU A 116 -0.22 10.54 11.70
C LEU A 116 0.18 9.14 11.21
N PRO A 117 1.46 8.78 10.99
CA PRO A 117 1.80 7.43 10.57
C PRO A 117 1.48 6.34 11.59
N PHE A 118 1.36 6.65 12.89
CA PHE A 118 0.83 5.71 13.88
C PHE A 118 -0.64 5.38 13.58
N ILE A 119 -1.44 6.42 13.30
CA ILE A 119 -2.87 6.29 12.97
C ILE A 119 -3.08 5.59 11.63
N GLU A 120 -2.27 5.94 10.64
CA GLU A 120 -2.44 5.47 9.26
C GLU A 120 -2.00 4.02 9.06
N SER A 121 -0.86 3.63 9.64
CA SER A 121 -0.23 2.34 9.33
C SER A 121 0.47 1.68 10.52
N ALA A 122 0.42 2.31 11.70
CA ALA A 122 1.30 1.97 12.81
C ALA A 122 2.78 1.94 12.36
N TYR A 123 3.20 2.95 11.59
CA TYR A 123 4.55 3.07 11.01
C TYR A 123 4.99 1.87 10.15
N ASN A 124 4.05 1.13 9.56
CA ASN A 124 4.38 0.02 8.67
C ASN A 124 4.44 0.47 7.20
N PRO A 125 5.62 0.55 6.58
CA PRO A 125 5.72 0.98 5.19
C PRO A 125 5.18 -0.04 4.18
N GLN A 126 4.98 -1.29 4.60
CA GLN A 126 4.39 -2.33 3.75
C GLN A 126 2.86 -2.39 3.86
N ALA A 127 2.26 -1.58 4.73
CA ALA A 127 0.81 -1.55 4.93
C ALA A 127 0.07 -1.18 3.65
N ASN A 128 -0.98 -1.92 3.35
CA ASN A 128 -1.92 -1.66 2.26
C ASN A 128 -3.34 -1.61 2.80
N SER A 129 -4.12 -0.60 2.43
CA SER A 129 -5.55 -0.55 2.75
C SER A 129 -6.43 -1.18 1.65
N HIS A 130 -7.71 -1.38 1.94
CA HIS A 130 -8.71 -1.82 0.96
C HIS A 130 -8.85 -0.86 -0.22
N ALA A 131 -8.61 0.44 0.01
CA ALA A 131 -8.58 1.47 -1.02
C ALA A 131 -7.22 1.53 -1.78
N GLN A 132 -6.38 0.50 -1.62
CA GLN A 132 -5.03 0.41 -2.19
C GLN A 132 -4.08 1.52 -1.74
N ALA A 133 -4.39 2.18 -0.62
CA ALA A 133 -3.47 3.12 0.00
C ALA A 133 -2.23 2.37 0.53
N ALA A 134 -1.04 2.93 0.37
CA ALA A 134 0.22 2.24 0.68
C ALA A 134 1.19 3.13 1.49
N GLY A 135 2.12 2.49 2.21
CA GLY A 135 3.19 3.17 2.93
C GLY A 135 2.79 3.69 4.31
N ILE A 136 3.75 4.32 5.00
CA ILE A 136 3.52 4.81 6.37
C ILE A 136 2.46 5.91 6.42
N TRP A 137 2.34 6.69 5.33
CA TRP A 137 1.40 7.79 5.14
C TRP A 137 0.09 7.39 4.46
N GLN A 138 -0.05 6.13 4.04
CA GLN A 138 -1.24 5.61 3.36
C GLN A 138 -1.69 6.47 2.15
N PHE A 139 -0.80 6.67 1.19
CA PHE A 139 -1.13 7.33 -0.08
C PHE A 139 -1.95 6.41 -1.00
N ILE A 140 -3.10 6.87 -1.47
CA ILE A 140 -3.82 6.22 -2.58
C ILE A 140 -3.09 6.44 -3.91
N PRO A 141 -3.23 5.55 -4.92
CA PRO A 141 -2.46 5.63 -6.15
C PRO A 141 -2.60 6.94 -6.94
N SER A 142 -3.77 7.59 -6.91
CA SER A 142 -4.01 8.87 -7.60
C SER A 142 -3.27 10.02 -6.94
N THR A 143 -3.39 10.15 -5.61
CA THR A 143 -2.72 11.20 -4.84
C THR A 143 -1.21 11.00 -4.88
N GLY A 144 -0.73 9.75 -4.75
CA GLY A 144 0.70 9.47 -4.89
C GLY A 144 1.27 9.96 -6.22
N ARG A 145 0.58 9.71 -7.34
CA ARG A 145 1.01 10.23 -8.66
C ARG A 145 0.96 11.76 -8.77
N HIS A 146 0.05 12.42 -8.06
CA HIS A 146 -0.03 13.88 -8.04
C HIS A 146 1.19 14.48 -7.33
N PHE A 147 1.66 13.84 -6.26
CA PHE A 147 2.87 14.21 -5.52
C PHE A 147 4.11 13.47 -6.00
N GLU A 148 4.17 13.12 -7.28
CA GLU A 148 5.36 12.53 -7.93
C GLU A 148 5.88 11.21 -7.31
N LEU A 149 5.05 10.51 -6.53
CA LEU A 149 5.32 9.17 -6.02
C LEU A 149 5.08 8.14 -7.13
N HIS A 150 6.10 7.97 -7.96
CA HIS A 150 6.10 7.08 -9.11
C HIS A 150 5.85 5.62 -8.71
N GLN A 151 5.06 4.93 -9.53
CA GLN A 151 4.65 3.54 -9.32
C GLN A 151 4.88 2.74 -10.59
N ASN A 152 5.79 1.78 -10.54
CA ASN A 152 6.11 0.89 -11.65
C ASN A 152 6.48 -0.52 -11.12
N TRP A 153 6.97 -1.40 -12.00
CA TRP A 153 7.32 -2.77 -11.64
C TRP A 153 8.48 -2.87 -10.64
N TRP A 154 9.38 -1.90 -10.65
CA TRP A 154 10.60 -1.84 -9.83
C TRP A 154 10.35 -1.16 -8.49
N TYR A 155 9.48 -0.15 -8.48
CA TYR A 155 9.43 0.84 -7.41
C TYR A 155 8.00 1.37 -7.19
N ASP A 156 7.61 1.51 -5.92
CA ASP A 156 6.40 2.23 -5.48
C ASP A 156 6.79 3.31 -4.47
N GLY A 157 6.88 4.56 -4.95
CA GLY A 157 7.30 5.72 -4.15
C GLY A 157 6.38 6.04 -2.98
N ARG A 158 5.16 5.51 -2.95
CA ARG A 158 4.27 5.65 -1.79
C ARG A 158 4.78 4.93 -0.56
N ARG A 159 5.65 3.94 -0.75
CA ARG A 159 6.30 3.19 0.32
C ARG A 159 7.66 3.76 0.67
N ASP A 160 8.26 4.56 -0.19
CA ASP A 160 9.57 5.17 0.05
C ASP A 160 9.51 6.12 1.23
N ILE A 161 10.34 5.88 2.25
CA ILE A 161 10.26 6.63 3.51
C ILE A 161 10.55 8.12 3.27
N THR A 162 11.57 8.43 2.49
CA THR A 162 11.99 9.81 2.25
C THR A 162 10.98 10.51 1.34
N ALA A 163 10.72 9.95 0.16
CA ALA A 163 9.85 10.56 -0.84
C ALA A 163 8.39 10.68 -0.35
N SER A 164 7.84 9.63 0.26
CA SER A 164 6.46 9.69 0.77
C SER A 164 6.31 10.65 1.96
N THR A 165 7.35 10.83 2.78
CA THR A 165 7.31 11.83 3.86
C THR A 165 7.34 13.24 3.30
N GLN A 166 8.24 13.54 2.35
CA GLN A 166 8.26 14.85 1.68
C GLN A 166 6.89 15.15 1.04
N ALA A 167 6.35 14.20 0.27
CA ALA A 167 5.05 14.33 -0.37
C ALA A 167 3.90 14.52 0.64
N ALA A 168 3.91 13.81 1.78
CA ALA A 168 2.87 13.96 2.81
C ALA A 168 2.91 15.34 3.44
N LEU A 169 4.10 15.85 3.75
CA LEU A 169 4.29 17.16 4.35
C LEU A 169 3.98 18.29 3.35
N ASP A 170 4.30 18.12 2.07
CA ASP A 170 3.90 19.03 0.99
C ASP A 170 2.37 19.07 0.87
N TYR A 171 1.72 17.91 0.90
CA TYR A 171 0.27 17.83 0.83
C TYR A 171 -0.39 18.51 2.04
N LEU A 172 0.10 18.23 3.25
CA LEU A 172 -0.41 18.85 4.47
C LEU A 172 -0.20 20.37 4.47
N SER A 173 0.92 20.86 3.94
CA SER A 173 1.18 22.30 3.79
C SER A 173 0.19 22.95 2.82
N GLN A 174 -0.05 22.35 1.65
CA GLN A 174 -1.06 22.83 0.70
C GLN A 174 -2.48 22.84 1.30
N LEU A 175 -2.82 21.84 2.11
CA LEU A 175 -4.10 21.81 2.81
C LEU A 175 -4.20 22.88 3.89
N ASN A 176 -3.13 23.12 4.64
CA ASN A 176 -3.09 24.18 5.65
C ASN A 176 -3.26 25.56 5.02
N GLU A 177 -2.54 25.85 3.94
CA GLU A 177 -2.70 27.09 3.16
C GLU A 177 -4.14 27.24 2.63
N ARG A 178 -4.72 26.16 2.13
CA ARG A 178 -6.10 26.16 1.60
C ARG A 178 -7.16 26.50 2.65
N PHE A 179 -6.91 26.20 3.91
CA PHE A 179 -7.82 26.48 5.03
C PHE A 179 -7.27 27.57 5.94
N ASP A 180 -6.56 28.54 5.37
CA ASP A 180 -6.12 29.77 6.03
C ASP A 180 -5.31 29.54 7.33
N GLY A 181 -4.51 28.47 7.36
CA GLY A 181 -3.69 28.10 8.51
C GLY A 181 -4.38 27.18 9.53
N ASP A 182 -5.64 26.78 9.32
CA ASP A 182 -6.35 25.86 10.21
C ASP A 182 -5.89 24.40 10.00
N TRP A 183 -5.07 23.93 10.93
CA TRP A 183 -4.54 22.57 10.93
C TRP A 183 -5.62 21.50 11.15
N LEU A 184 -6.69 21.76 11.91
CA LEU A 184 -7.73 20.75 12.13
C LEU A 184 -8.53 20.53 10.84
N LEU A 185 -8.81 21.61 10.10
CA LEU A 185 -9.43 21.51 8.77
C LEU A 185 -8.48 20.86 7.75
N ALA A 186 -7.18 21.17 7.81
CA ALA A 186 -6.18 20.52 6.97
C ALA A 186 -6.12 19.01 7.21
N LEU A 187 -6.08 18.57 8.48
CA LEU A 187 -6.10 17.16 8.86
C LEU A 187 -7.39 16.46 8.45
N ALA A 188 -8.54 17.11 8.62
CA ALA A 188 -9.81 16.59 8.13
C ALA A 188 -9.79 16.42 6.59
N ALA A 189 -9.21 17.38 5.88
CA ALA A 189 -9.06 17.33 4.43
C ALA A 189 -8.04 16.30 3.96
N TYR A 190 -7.01 16.02 4.74
CA TYR A 190 -6.06 14.94 4.46
C TYR A 190 -6.80 13.59 4.39
N ASN A 191 -7.74 13.36 5.32
CA ASN A 191 -8.53 12.13 5.38
C ASN A 191 -9.64 12.02 4.32
N CYS A 192 -10.47 13.06 4.13
CA CYS A 192 -11.64 12.99 3.23
C CYS A 192 -11.51 13.79 1.92
N GLY A 193 -10.38 14.46 1.71
CA GLY A 193 -10.10 15.35 0.59
C GLY A 193 -10.58 16.80 0.85
N GLY A 194 -9.80 17.78 0.38
CA GLY A 194 -10.11 19.20 0.56
C GLY A 194 -11.46 19.64 -0.02
N GLY A 195 -11.91 19.01 -1.11
CA GLY A 195 -13.24 19.25 -1.68
C GLY A 195 -14.40 18.78 -0.79
N CYS A 196 -14.18 17.80 0.09
CA CYS A 196 -15.18 17.39 1.09
C CYS A 196 -15.32 18.47 2.17
N VAL A 197 -14.22 18.90 2.77
CA VAL A 197 -14.19 19.95 3.79
C VAL A 197 -14.72 21.27 3.25
N SER A 198 -14.28 21.71 2.06
CA SER A 198 -14.78 22.95 1.44
C SER A 198 -16.30 22.94 1.22
N ARG A 199 -16.91 21.78 0.92
CA ARG A 199 -18.37 21.65 0.80
C ARG A 199 -19.08 21.72 2.14
N ALA A 200 -18.47 21.19 3.20
CA ALA A 200 -19.00 21.28 4.55
C ALA A 200 -18.96 22.73 5.05
N ILE A 201 -17.85 23.44 4.85
CA ILE A 201 -17.70 24.86 5.18
C ILE A 201 -18.79 25.69 4.50
N ARG A 202 -18.90 25.61 3.16
CA ARG A 202 -19.93 26.35 2.41
C ARG A 202 -21.35 26.08 2.89
N ARG A 203 -21.64 24.86 3.34
CA ARG A 203 -22.96 24.51 3.88
C ARG A 203 -23.23 25.23 5.20
N ASN A 204 -22.24 25.28 6.10
CA ASN A 204 -22.37 25.97 7.38
C ASN A 204 -22.43 27.49 7.17
N GLU A 205 -21.62 28.06 6.27
CA GLU A 205 -21.66 29.48 5.90
C GLU A 205 -23.05 29.92 5.40
N GLN A 206 -23.66 29.13 4.51
CA GLN A 206 -25.02 29.39 4.01
C GLN A 206 -26.09 29.36 5.11
N GLN A 207 -25.80 28.70 6.23
CA GLN A 207 -26.69 28.59 7.39
C GLN A 207 -26.30 29.56 8.52
N GLY A 208 -25.24 30.37 8.35
CA GLY A 208 -24.71 31.24 9.39
C GLY A 208 -24.13 30.47 10.59
N LEU A 209 -23.71 29.23 10.39
CA LEU A 209 -23.13 28.36 11.42
C LEU A 209 -21.60 28.46 11.43
N PRO A 210 -20.93 28.17 12.58
CA PRO A 210 -19.47 28.12 12.64
C PRO A 210 -18.87 27.12 11.65
N THR A 211 -17.69 27.44 11.12
CA THR A 211 -17.02 26.70 10.05
C THR A 211 -15.76 25.97 10.49
N ASP A 212 -15.42 26.04 11.77
CA ASP A 212 -14.31 25.29 12.36
C ASP A 212 -14.61 23.79 12.36
N TYR A 213 -13.55 22.98 12.39
CA TYR A 213 -13.62 21.51 12.32
C TYR A 213 -14.70 20.89 13.23
N TRP A 214 -14.86 21.41 14.45
CA TRP A 214 -15.73 20.82 15.45
C TRP A 214 -17.21 20.98 15.11
N ASN A 215 -17.55 22.04 14.38
CA ASN A 215 -18.92 22.37 13.97
C ASN A 215 -19.28 21.88 12.56
N LEU A 216 -18.31 21.38 11.79
CA LEU A 216 -18.55 20.85 10.46
C LEU A 216 -19.16 19.44 10.49
N ARG A 217 -20.23 19.24 9.71
CA ARG A 217 -20.77 17.91 9.44
C ARG A 217 -19.97 17.22 8.32
N LEU A 218 -18.97 16.44 8.73
CA LEU A 218 -18.07 15.66 7.90
C LEU A 218 -18.45 14.15 7.91
N PRO A 219 -17.83 13.31 7.05
CA PRO A 219 -17.96 11.86 7.17
C PRO A 219 -17.61 11.39 8.58
N ARG A 220 -18.27 10.30 9.03
CA ARG A 220 -18.08 9.79 10.40
C ARG A 220 -16.61 9.54 10.70
N GLU A 221 -15.91 8.86 9.82
CA GLU A 221 -14.48 8.59 9.97
C GLU A 221 -13.66 9.87 10.19
N THR A 222 -13.85 10.86 9.33
CA THR A 222 -13.16 12.16 9.40
C THR A 222 -13.46 12.90 10.69
N MET A 223 -14.71 12.87 11.18
CA MET A 223 -15.08 13.48 12.46
C MET A 223 -14.38 12.85 13.67
N HIS A 224 -13.86 11.63 13.54
CA HIS A 224 -13.05 10.96 14.58
C HIS A 224 -11.55 11.05 14.30
N TYR A 225 -11.13 11.45 13.10
CA TYR A 225 -9.73 11.44 12.69
C TYR A 225 -8.87 12.43 13.48
N VAL A 226 -9.28 13.70 13.54
CA VAL A 226 -8.56 14.73 14.33
C VAL A 226 -8.58 14.40 15.84
N PRO A 227 -9.72 13.99 16.45
CA PRO A 227 -9.74 13.52 17.83
C PRO A 227 -8.78 12.37 18.12
N LYS A 228 -8.57 11.43 17.19
CA LYS A 228 -7.60 10.33 17.38
C LYS A 228 -6.17 10.85 17.53
N LEU A 229 -5.80 11.83 16.71
CA LEU A 229 -4.50 12.48 16.77
C LEU A 229 -4.31 13.22 18.09
N LEU A 230 -5.28 14.06 18.45
CA LEU A 230 -5.23 14.84 19.69
C LEU A 230 -5.20 13.94 20.93
N ALA A 231 -5.99 12.86 20.95
CA ALA A 231 -5.95 11.87 22.02
C ALA A 231 -4.59 11.16 22.11
N MET A 232 -4.00 10.77 20.98
CA MET A 232 -2.67 10.15 20.96
C MET A 232 -1.61 11.11 21.51
N ALA A 233 -1.68 12.38 21.13
CA ALA A 233 -0.78 13.42 21.63
C ALA A 233 -0.95 13.65 23.14
N GLN A 234 -2.18 13.64 23.68
CA GLN A 234 -2.41 13.72 25.13
C GLN A 234 -1.84 12.51 25.89
N VAL A 235 -1.98 11.31 25.32
CA VAL A 235 -1.38 10.11 25.88
C VAL A 235 0.15 10.21 25.90
N ILE A 236 0.75 10.71 24.81
CA ILE A 236 2.20 10.89 24.76
C ILE A 236 2.65 12.00 25.71
N ASP A 237 1.88 13.06 25.89
CA ASP A 237 2.18 14.15 26.81
C ASP A 237 2.22 13.66 28.27
N GLN A 238 1.21 12.89 28.68
CA GLN A 238 1.01 12.44 30.06
C GLN A 238 0.81 10.92 30.15
N PRO A 239 1.82 10.09 29.78
CA PRO A 239 1.65 8.64 29.64
C PRO A 239 1.28 7.92 30.94
N ASP A 240 1.75 8.44 32.08
CA ASP A 240 1.46 7.90 33.42
C ASP A 240 -0.01 8.08 33.80
N GLN A 241 -0.62 9.21 33.41
CA GLN A 241 -2.04 9.48 33.67
C GLN A 241 -2.95 8.46 32.96
N TYR A 242 -2.54 8.02 31.77
CA TYR A 242 -3.32 7.11 30.92
C TYR A 242 -2.87 5.65 31.03
N GLY A 243 -1.90 5.32 31.91
CA GLY A 243 -1.43 3.95 32.11
C GLY A 243 -0.76 3.34 30.88
N THR A 244 -0.05 4.16 30.10
CA THR A 244 0.48 3.83 28.77
C THR A 244 1.97 4.18 28.72
N PRO A 245 2.84 3.41 29.40
CA PRO A 245 4.26 3.72 29.45
C PRO A 245 4.83 3.78 28.02
N LEU A 246 5.57 4.85 27.73
CA LEU A 246 6.19 5.01 26.43
C LEU A 246 7.49 4.20 26.37
N PRO A 247 7.75 3.49 25.27
CA PRO A 247 9.03 2.84 25.04
C PRO A 247 10.13 3.90 24.87
N GLU A 248 11.32 3.58 25.35
CA GLU A 248 12.50 4.42 25.15
C GLU A 248 12.88 4.39 23.66
N LEU A 249 12.91 5.57 23.04
CA LEU A 249 13.28 5.75 21.64
C LEU A 249 14.31 6.89 21.56
N PRO A 250 15.53 6.62 21.05
CA PRO A 250 16.57 7.63 20.96
C PRO A 250 16.19 8.72 19.96
N ASP A 251 16.51 9.98 20.28
CA ASP A 251 16.42 11.09 19.32
C ASP A 251 17.67 11.13 18.43
N ALA A 252 17.82 10.10 17.58
CA ALA A 252 18.94 9.97 16.67
C ALA A 252 18.50 9.41 15.30
N PRO A 253 19.18 9.79 14.20
CA PRO A 253 18.88 9.24 12.88
C PRO A 253 19.21 7.75 12.85
N TYR A 254 18.26 6.94 12.38
CA TYR A 254 18.48 5.49 12.20
C TYR A 254 19.22 5.21 10.88
N PHE A 255 18.92 5.96 9.82
CA PHE A 255 19.43 5.71 8.48
C PHE A 255 20.04 6.96 7.84
N ALA A 256 20.90 6.74 6.85
CA ALA A 256 21.36 7.73 5.89
C ALA A 256 20.85 7.35 4.48
N ALA A 257 20.57 8.36 3.65
CA ALA A 257 20.18 8.18 2.26
C ALA A 257 21.41 8.28 1.35
N ILE A 258 21.65 7.25 0.53
CA ILE A 258 22.76 7.18 -0.41
C ILE A 258 22.21 7.17 -1.83
N ASP A 259 22.62 8.15 -2.64
CA ASP A 259 22.22 8.25 -4.04
C ASP A 259 22.91 7.16 -4.88
N LEU A 260 22.13 6.50 -5.74
CA LEU A 260 22.62 5.50 -6.70
C LEU A 260 22.56 6.07 -8.12
N ASP A 261 23.69 6.01 -8.83
CA ASP A 261 23.83 6.48 -10.22
C ASP A 261 23.54 5.37 -11.26
N ARG A 262 23.39 4.12 -10.81
CA ARG A 262 23.18 2.93 -11.65
C ARG A 262 22.43 1.84 -10.90
N GLN A 263 22.04 0.79 -11.64
CA GLN A 263 21.36 -0.35 -11.02
C GLN A 263 22.26 -1.06 -10.00
N LEU A 264 21.65 -1.47 -8.90
CA LEU A 264 22.28 -2.27 -7.87
C LEU A 264 21.36 -3.42 -7.47
N ASP A 265 21.94 -4.61 -7.33
CA ASP A 265 21.27 -5.74 -6.68
C ASP A 265 21.16 -5.49 -5.17
N LEU A 266 19.95 -5.49 -4.63
CA LEU A 266 19.67 -5.23 -3.21
C LEU A 266 20.27 -6.30 -2.28
N HIS A 267 20.47 -7.54 -2.74
CA HIS A 267 21.23 -8.50 -1.93
C HIS A 267 22.71 -8.11 -1.87
N LYS A 268 23.27 -7.65 -3.00
CA LYS A 268 24.64 -7.12 -3.03
C LYS A 268 24.74 -5.88 -2.14
N ALA A 269 23.76 -4.98 -2.20
CA ALA A 269 23.72 -3.81 -1.34
C ALA A 269 23.70 -4.18 0.15
N ALA A 270 22.92 -5.20 0.53
CA ALA A 270 22.91 -5.69 1.91
C ALA A 270 24.26 -6.28 2.34
N GLU A 271 24.93 -7.03 1.45
CA GLU A 271 26.29 -7.54 1.70
C GLU A 271 27.31 -6.41 1.86
N LEU A 272 27.28 -5.39 0.99
CA LEU A 272 28.20 -4.24 1.05
C LEU A 272 27.95 -3.36 2.28
N ALA A 273 26.69 -3.24 2.72
CA ALA A 273 26.33 -2.51 3.92
C ALA A 273 26.50 -3.34 5.21
N GLU A 274 26.91 -4.61 5.10
CA GLU A 274 27.05 -5.55 6.22
C GLU A 274 25.77 -5.73 7.06
N ILE A 275 24.61 -5.70 6.41
CA ILE A 275 23.30 -5.87 7.06
C ILE A 275 22.51 -7.03 6.46
N SER A 276 21.45 -7.44 7.16
CA SER A 276 20.59 -8.49 6.63
C SER A 276 19.76 -7.99 5.43
N PRO A 277 19.47 -8.84 4.42
CA PRO A 277 18.54 -8.48 3.35
C PRO A 277 17.14 -8.11 3.86
N ARG A 278 16.76 -8.58 5.05
CA ARG A 278 15.50 -8.21 5.70
C ARG A 278 15.53 -6.76 6.16
N GLU A 279 16.60 -6.35 6.84
CA GLU A 279 16.77 -4.98 7.33
C GLU A 279 16.85 -3.99 6.18
N LEU A 280 17.65 -4.29 5.14
CA LEU A 280 17.70 -3.44 3.95
C LEU A 280 16.31 -3.26 3.33
N ARG A 281 15.50 -4.32 3.22
CA ARG A 281 14.11 -4.22 2.71
C ARG A 281 13.17 -3.46 3.63
N GLN A 282 13.40 -3.47 4.94
CA GLN A 282 12.62 -2.66 5.88
C GLN A 282 12.95 -1.18 5.70
N LEU A 283 14.21 -0.82 5.50
CA LEU A 283 14.60 0.55 5.18
C LEU A 283 14.17 0.98 3.77
N ASN A 284 14.15 0.05 2.82
CA ASN A 284 13.89 0.30 1.41
C ASN A 284 12.65 -0.45 0.87
N PRO A 285 11.46 -0.21 1.45
CA PRO A 285 10.23 -0.96 1.16
C PRO A 285 9.60 -0.60 -0.20
N ALA A 286 10.07 0.47 -0.84
CA ALA A 286 9.62 0.93 -2.15
C ALA A 286 10.06 0.00 -3.29
N TYR A 287 11.19 -0.67 -3.15
CA TYR A 287 11.70 -1.56 -4.18
C TYR A 287 11.01 -2.92 -4.12
N HIS A 288 10.35 -3.29 -5.21
CA HIS A 288 9.64 -4.57 -5.34
C HIS A 288 10.52 -5.69 -5.84
N GLN A 289 11.62 -5.34 -6.51
CA GLN A 289 12.51 -6.28 -7.16
C GLN A 289 13.82 -6.38 -6.41
N ARG A 290 14.54 -7.46 -6.68
CA ARG A 290 15.90 -7.66 -6.18
C ARG A 290 16.90 -6.63 -6.74
N ILE A 291 16.57 -5.92 -7.82
CA ILE A 291 17.45 -4.97 -8.49
C ILE A 291 16.71 -3.63 -8.60
N THR A 292 17.42 -2.51 -8.39
CA THR A 292 16.88 -1.15 -8.57
C THR A 292 16.57 -0.85 -10.04
N ALA A 293 15.77 0.18 -10.35
CA ALA A 293 15.35 0.43 -11.73
C ALA A 293 16.51 0.98 -12.61
N PRO A 294 16.49 0.72 -13.93
CA PRO A 294 17.68 0.89 -14.78
C PRO A 294 18.10 2.30 -15.14
N ARG A 295 17.23 3.29 -14.95
CA ARG A 295 17.42 4.63 -15.55
C ARG A 295 16.96 5.79 -14.70
N ASP A 296 16.58 5.54 -13.46
CA ASP A 296 16.23 6.62 -12.55
C ASP A 296 17.27 6.68 -11.43
N ALA A 297 17.56 7.90 -10.98
CA ALA A 297 18.32 8.09 -9.76
C ALA A 297 17.43 7.67 -8.60
N TYR A 298 17.95 6.80 -7.74
CA TYR A 298 17.22 6.36 -6.57
C TYR A 298 18.09 6.48 -5.33
N GLN A 299 17.44 6.66 -4.19
CA GLN A 299 18.09 6.65 -2.89
C GLN A 299 17.95 5.30 -2.23
N LEU A 300 19.06 4.79 -1.72
CA LEU A 300 19.07 3.62 -0.86
C LEU A 300 19.34 4.05 0.58
N LEU A 301 18.44 3.67 1.47
CA LEU A 301 18.57 3.91 2.90
C LEU A 301 19.39 2.79 3.55
N VAL A 302 20.44 3.15 4.26
CA VAL A 302 21.28 2.23 5.04
C VAL A 302 21.42 2.75 6.48
N PRO A 303 21.69 1.91 7.49
CA PRO A 303 21.94 2.41 8.84
C PRO A 303 23.03 3.47 8.87
N VAL A 304 22.86 4.49 9.71
CA VAL A 304 23.75 5.66 9.75
C VAL A 304 25.21 5.28 10.03
N ASP A 305 25.43 4.28 10.89
CA ASP A 305 26.73 3.75 11.26
C ASP A 305 27.40 2.93 10.14
N LYS A 306 26.65 2.54 9.11
CA LYS A 306 27.12 1.79 7.94
C LYS A 306 27.30 2.63 6.68
N ALA A 307 26.85 3.89 6.70
CA ALA A 307 26.80 4.78 5.54
C ALA A 307 28.17 4.99 4.89
N ASP A 308 29.20 5.30 5.68
CA ASP A 308 30.56 5.55 5.18
C ASP A 308 31.20 4.29 4.59
N SER A 309 31.10 3.16 5.29
CA SER A 309 31.60 1.87 4.81
C SER A 309 30.89 1.42 3.53
N PHE A 310 29.58 1.62 3.46
CA PHE A 310 28.78 1.25 2.29
C PHE A 310 29.15 2.10 1.07
N THR A 311 29.31 3.41 1.26
CA THR A 311 29.73 4.34 0.18
C THR A 311 31.11 3.95 -0.35
N ALA A 312 32.08 3.72 0.53
CA ALA A 312 33.42 3.26 0.12
C ALA A 312 33.38 1.90 -0.61
N ALA A 313 32.52 0.98 -0.17
CA ALA A 313 32.36 -0.32 -0.80
C ALA A 313 31.68 -0.23 -2.18
N LEU A 314 30.75 0.71 -2.38
CA LEU A 314 30.15 1.00 -3.68
C LEU A 314 31.17 1.57 -4.67
N GLU A 315 32.01 2.51 -4.24
CA GLU A 315 33.06 3.12 -5.08
C GLU A 315 34.10 2.09 -5.52
N ALA A 316 34.42 1.12 -4.67
CA ALA A 316 35.34 0.03 -4.99
C ALA A 316 34.72 -1.09 -5.85
N LEU A 317 33.40 -1.08 -6.07
CA LEU A 317 32.69 -2.17 -6.76
C LEU A 317 32.93 -2.11 -8.28
N PRO A 318 33.55 -3.13 -8.91
CA PRO A 318 33.77 -3.13 -10.35
C PRO A 318 32.44 -3.15 -11.10
N GLU A 319 32.35 -2.48 -12.25
CA GLU A 319 31.10 -2.26 -13.00
C GLU A 319 30.31 -3.54 -13.28
N THR A 320 31.01 -4.66 -13.51
CA THR A 320 30.39 -5.96 -13.78
C THR A 320 29.74 -6.62 -12.56
N ALA A 321 29.99 -6.12 -11.35
CA ALA A 321 29.53 -6.72 -10.09
C ALA A 321 28.30 -6.04 -9.48
N TRP A 322 27.78 -4.98 -10.11
CA TRP A 322 26.63 -4.21 -9.63
C TRP A 322 25.31 -4.97 -9.76
N VAL A 323 25.14 -5.75 -10.82
CA VAL A 323 23.90 -6.50 -11.11
C VAL A 323 24.21 -7.90 -11.62
N ASP A 324 23.56 -8.90 -11.03
CA ASP A 324 23.64 -10.29 -11.48
C ASP A 324 22.57 -10.59 -12.54
N TYR A 325 22.86 -10.20 -13.79
CA TYR A 325 22.02 -10.56 -14.93
C TYR A 325 22.32 -11.96 -15.44
N GLN A 326 21.27 -12.70 -15.79
CA GLN A 326 21.39 -13.92 -16.55
C GLN A 326 21.25 -13.63 -18.06
N PRO A 327 22.27 -13.93 -18.88
CA PRO A 327 22.13 -13.83 -20.33
C PRO A 327 21.18 -14.93 -20.85
N TYR A 328 20.23 -14.55 -21.69
CA TYR A 328 19.31 -15.43 -22.38
C TYR A 328 19.46 -15.25 -23.89
N GLN A 329 19.82 -16.33 -24.58
CA GLN A 329 19.90 -16.33 -26.03
C GLN A 329 18.52 -16.61 -26.65
N VAL A 330 17.99 -15.63 -27.38
CA VAL A 330 16.69 -15.70 -28.04
C VAL A 330 16.68 -16.82 -29.08
N ARG A 331 15.73 -17.73 -28.94
CA ARG A 331 15.56 -18.90 -29.82
C ARG A 331 14.55 -18.60 -30.92
N ARG A 332 14.62 -19.36 -32.02
CA ARG A 332 13.63 -19.25 -33.10
C ARG A 332 12.24 -19.57 -32.56
N GLY A 333 11.30 -18.64 -32.70
CA GLY A 333 9.92 -18.77 -32.19
C GLY A 333 9.68 -18.11 -30.83
N ASP A 334 10.73 -17.61 -30.17
CA ASP A 334 10.55 -16.81 -28.95
C ASP A 334 9.87 -15.46 -29.26
N ASN A 335 9.12 -14.96 -28.29
CA ASN A 335 8.65 -13.58 -28.25
C ASN A 335 8.83 -13.03 -26.83
N LEU A 336 8.87 -11.71 -26.67
CA LEU A 336 9.13 -11.11 -25.36
C LEU A 336 8.11 -11.52 -24.30
N SER A 337 6.83 -11.70 -24.66
CA SER A 337 5.80 -12.08 -23.70
C SER A 337 6.02 -13.49 -23.15
N THR A 338 6.41 -14.45 -24.00
CA THR A 338 6.68 -15.83 -23.56
C THR A 338 7.98 -15.93 -22.76
N ILE A 339 8.99 -15.14 -23.11
CA ILE A 339 10.22 -15.03 -22.29
C ILE A 339 9.89 -14.41 -20.94
N ALA A 340 9.18 -13.29 -20.91
CA ALA A 340 8.75 -12.59 -19.69
C ALA A 340 8.01 -13.53 -18.73
N GLN A 341 7.01 -14.26 -19.25
CA GLN A 341 6.25 -15.21 -18.46
C GLN A 341 7.12 -16.37 -17.93
N ARG A 342 7.99 -16.94 -18.77
CA ARG A 342 8.88 -18.05 -18.39
C ARG A 342 9.85 -17.65 -17.28
N HIS A 343 10.36 -16.43 -17.34
CA HIS A 343 11.34 -15.90 -16.40
C HIS A 343 10.70 -15.10 -15.25
N GLN A 344 9.36 -15.04 -15.18
CA GLN A 344 8.59 -14.34 -14.15
C GLN A 344 8.96 -12.85 -13.99
N VAL A 345 9.25 -12.19 -15.12
CA VAL A 345 9.60 -10.77 -15.18
C VAL A 345 8.57 -10.03 -16.03
N SER A 346 8.36 -8.73 -15.80
CA SER A 346 7.45 -7.96 -16.64
C SER A 346 8.04 -7.71 -18.03
N LEU A 347 7.18 -7.57 -19.04
CA LEU A 347 7.62 -7.25 -20.40
C LEU A 347 8.35 -5.90 -20.47
N ASN A 348 7.88 -4.92 -19.68
CA ASN A 348 8.53 -3.60 -19.58
C ASN A 348 9.91 -3.71 -18.93
N ALA A 349 10.07 -4.52 -17.88
CA ALA A 349 11.37 -4.76 -17.26
C ALA A 349 12.40 -5.31 -18.24
N ILE A 350 12.05 -6.32 -19.05
CA ILE A 350 12.97 -6.85 -20.07
C ILE A 350 13.37 -5.73 -21.05
N ARG A 351 12.40 -4.94 -21.51
CA ARG A 351 12.67 -3.85 -22.47
C ARG A 351 13.59 -2.79 -21.89
N GLU A 352 13.35 -2.39 -20.65
CA GLU A 352 14.12 -1.34 -19.97
C GLU A 352 15.57 -1.76 -19.77
N ILE A 353 15.80 -2.96 -19.25
CA ILE A 353 17.14 -3.55 -19.06
C ILE A 353 17.89 -3.67 -20.40
N ASN A 354 17.21 -4.12 -21.45
CA ASN A 354 17.82 -4.40 -22.75
C ASN A 354 17.78 -3.23 -23.74
N ASN A 355 17.39 -2.04 -23.29
CA ASN A 355 17.24 -0.85 -24.14
C ASN A 355 16.37 -1.06 -25.39
N LEU A 356 15.31 -1.87 -25.28
CA LEU A 356 14.42 -2.19 -26.40
C LEU A 356 13.34 -1.11 -26.58
N ARG A 357 13.25 -0.55 -27.79
CA ARG A 357 12.22 0.42 -28.19
C ARG A 357 10.85 -0.21 -28.47
N GLY A 358 10.81 -1.52 -28.69
CA GLY A 358 9.64 -2.28 -29.12
C GLY A 358 9.64 -3.70 -28.55
N ASN A 359 8.71 -4.52 -29.03
CA ASN A 359 8.64 -5.94 -28.65
C ASN A 359 9.42 -6.86 -29.60
N MET A 360 10.10 -6.27 -30.59
CA MET A 360 10.81 -7.01 -31.62
C MET A 360 12.15 -7.50 -31.09
N ILE A 361 12.35 -8.81 -31.15
CA ILE A 361 13.59 -9.51 -30.80
C ILE A 361 13.99 -10.42 -31.96
N ARG A 362 15.29 -10.67 -32.13
CA ARG A 362 15.82 -11.53 -33.21
C ARG A 362 16.38 -12.82 -32.64
N ALA A 363 16.16 -13.94 -33.34
CA ALA A 363 16.82 -15.19 -32.97
C ALA A 363 18.35 -15.01 -32.98
N GLY A 364 19.02 -15.52 -31.95
CA GLY A 364 20.45 -15.33 -31.71
C GLY A 364 20.80 -14.06 -30.91
N GLN A 365 19.87 -13.12 -30.72
CA GLN A 365 20.06 -11.97 -29.84
C GLN A 365 20.23 -12.44 -28.40
N THR A 366 21.15 -11.82 -27.66
CA THR A 366 21.28 -12.05 -26.21
C THR A 366 20.50 -10.98 -25.46
N LEU A 367 19.61 -11.40 -24.55
CA LEU A 367 18.89 -10.53 -23.63
C LEU A 367 19.44 -10.73 -22.22
N MET A 368 19.69 -9.65 -21.50
CA MET A 368 19.96 -9.66 -20.07
C MET A 368 18.63 -9.75 -19.32
N LEU A 369 18.46 -10.79 -18.53
CA LEU A 369 17.29 -10.98 -17.68
C LEU A 369 17.72 -10.88 -16.21
N PRO A 370 16.95 -10.21 -15.35
CA PRO A 370 17.24 -10.24 -13.93
C PRO A 370 17.01 -11.66 -13.41
N LYS A 371 17.88 -12.16 -12.53
CA LYS A 371 17.59 -13.41 -11.83
C LYS A 371 16.36 -13.20 -10.94
N PRO A 372 15.34 -14.08 -10.99
CA PRO A 372 14.22 -14.00 -10.08
C PRO A 372 14.76 -14.10 -8.64
N ALA A 373 14.22 -13.28 -7.74
CA ALA A 373 14.54 -13.37 -6.32
C ALA A 373 14.28 -14.80 -5.83
N ASP A 374 15.18 -15.35 -4.99
CA ASP A 374 15.00 -16.69 -4.44
C ASP A 374 13.61 -16.80 -3.80
N THR A 375 12.75 -17.59 -4.43
CA THR A 375 11.37 -17.86 -3.99
C THR A 375 11.33 -18.55 -2.61
N ALA A 376 12.48 -18.94 -2.08
CA ALA A 376 12.69 -19.42 -0.71
C ALA A 376 12.40 -18.35 0.37
N LEU A 377 12.60 -17.06 0.09
CA LEU A 377 12.35 -15.99 1.09
C LEU A 377 10.90 -15.48 1.05
N ALA A 378 10.25 -15.50 -0.11
CA ALA A 378 8.81 -15.25 -0.24
C ALA A 378 7.97 -16.39 0.36
N SER A 379 8.51 -17.61 0.36
CA SER A 379 7.89 -18.75 1.03
C SER A 379 8.16 -18.78 2.53
N ALA A 380 9.27 -18.25 3.06
CA ALA A 380 9.49 -18.12 4.50
C ALA A 380 8.48 -17.19 5.20
N ALA A 381 8.03 -16.13 4.53
CA ALA A 381 6.95 -15.26 5.02
C ALA A 381 5.55 -15.92 4.97
N ASN A 382 5.37 -16.93 4.11
CA ASN A 382 4.14 -17.71 4.01
C ASN A 382 4.17 -19.02 4.81
N GLN A 383 5.34 -19.57 5.14
CA GLN A 383 5.50 -20.85 5.83
C GLN A 383 5.24 -20.75 7.34
N SER A 384 5.41 -19.56 7.95
CA SER A 384 4.93 -19.32 9.32
C SER A 384 3.40 -19.30 9.42
N ALA A 385 2.69 -19.09 8.31
CA ALA A 385 1.22 -19.15 8.24
C ALA A 385 0.67 -20.53 7.79
N GLN A 386 1.55 -21.47 7.41
CA GLN A 386 1.14 -22.72 6.74
C GLN A 386 1.61 -23.99 7.48
N SER A 387 2.18 -23.85 8.68
CA SER A 387 2.65 -24.98 9.50
C SER A 387 1.56 -25.65 10.35
N THR A 388 0.28 -25.33 10.13
CA THR A 388 -0.86 -26.00 10.79
C THR A 388 -1.92 -26.45 9.80
N ALA A 389 -1.55 -27.25 8.80
CA ALA A 389 -2.53 -28.02 8.01
C ALA A 389 -1.86 -29.20 7.29
N GLY A 390 -1.35 -30.16 8.04
CA GLY A 390 -1.07 -31.49 7.50
C GLY A 390 -2.38 -32.26 7.33
N ALA A 391 -2.90 -32.33 6.10
CA ALA A 391 -3.91 -33.33 5.73
C ALA A 391 -3.78 -33.72 4.25
N SER A 392 -3.51 -35.01 4.03
CA SER A 392 -3.41 -35.68 2.73
C SER A 392 -4.71 -35.63 1.93
N THR A 393 -4.70 -35.00 0.75
CA THR A 393 -5.83 -34.98 -0.19
C THR A 393 -5.70 -36.12 -1.23
N GLY A 394 -6.65 -37.07 -1.21
CA GLY A 394 -6.74 -38.15 -2.20
C GLY A 394 -7.36 -37.67 -3.51
N ASN A 395 -6.72 -37.95 -4.65
CA ASN A 395 -7.21 -37.53 -5.98
C ASN A 395 -8.29 -38.48 -6.51
N THR A 396 -9.37 -37.93 -7.09
CA THR A 396 -10.50 -38.67 -7.68
C THR A 396 -10.44 -38.64 -9.21
N SER A 397 -10.61 -39.77 -9.90
CA SER A 397 -10.59 -39.81 -11.38
C SER A 397 -11.98 -39.64 -12.00
N TYR A 398 -12.10 -38.91 -13.12
CA TYR A 398 -13.33 -38.63 -13.87
C TYR A 398 -13.14 -38.83 -15.38
N THR A 399 -14.06 -39.52 -16.05
CA THR A 399 -14.00 -39.74 -17.51
C THR A 399 -14.96 -38.79 -18.25
N VAL A 400 -14.41 -38.00 -19.17
CA VAL A 400 -15.11 -36.97 -19.97
C VAL A 400 -16.19 -37.59 -20.84
N ARG A 401 -17.41 -37.05 -20.79
CA ARG A 401 -18.57 -37.47 -21.57
C ARG A 401 -18.88 -36.48 -22.69
N SER A 402 -19.73 -36.90 -23.64
CA SER A 402 -20.19 -36.03 -24.72
C SER A 402 -20.94 -34.82 -24.16
N GLY A 403 -20.46 -33.61 -24.48
CA GLY A 403 -21.00 -32.35 -23.97
C GLY A 403 -20.23 -31.74 -22.80
N ASP A 404 -19.24 -32.43 -22.23
CA ASP A 404 -18.42 -31.89 -21.15
C ASP A 404 -17.36 -30.90 -21.62
N ASN A 405 -17.06 -29.93 -20.77
CA ASN A 405 -15.86 -29.11 -20.87
C ASN A 405 -15.24 -28.93 -19.48
N LEU A 406 -13.99 -28.45 -19.41
CA LEU A 406 -13.28 -28.30 -18.13
C LEU A 406 -14.07 -27.48 -17.10
N TRP A 407 -14.88 -26.52 -17.54
CA TRP A 407 -15.69 -25.69 -16.66
C TRP A 407 -16.88 -26.44 -16.07
N THR A 408 -17.61 -27.24 -16.87
CA THR A 408 -18.73 -28.05 -16.37
C THR A 408 -18.24 -29.12 -15.39
N ILE A 409 -17.11 -29.76 -15.68
CA ILE A 409 -16.48 -30.76 -14.80
C ILE A 409 -15.98 -30.11 -13.50
N ALA A 410 -15.25 -28.99 -13.59
CA ALA A 410 -14.75 -28.26 -12.43
C ALA A 410 -15.88 -27.84 -11.48
N ARG A 411 -16.97 -27.30 -12.04
CA ARG A 411 -18.15 -26.88 -11.28
C ARG A 411 -18.88 -28.06 -10.64
N GLN A 412 -19.06 -29.16 -11.37
CA GLN A 412 -19.73 -30.36 -10.87
C GLN A 412 -18.97 -31.00 -9.70
N HIS A 413 -17.65 -30.91 -9.71
CA HIS A 413 -16.78 -31.54 -8.71
C HIS A 413 -16.22 -30.56 -7.67
N GLY A 414 -16.64 -29.28 -7.70
CA GLY A 414 -16.24 -28.28 -6.71
C GLY A 414 -14.74 -27.95 -6.70
N VAL A 415 -14.08 -28.03 -7.86
CA VAL A 415 -12.63 -27.79 -8.01
C VAL A 415 -12.37 -26.68 -9.03
N ASN A 416 -11.17 -26.10 -9.05
CA ASN A 416 -10.80 -25.08 -10.03
C ASN A 416 -10.30 -25.72 -11.34
N VAL A 417 -10.71 -25.16 -12.49
CA VAL A 417 -10.20 -25.51 -13.82
C VAL A 417 -8.68 -25.45 -13.87
N ALA A 418 -8.06 -24.44 -13.24
CA ALA A 418 -6.61 -24.33 -13.17
C ALA A 418 -5.96 -25.53 -12.45
N SER A 419 -6.59 -26.01 -11.37
CA SER A 419 -6.13 -27.17 -10.62
C SER A 419 -6.30 -28.47 -11.39
N ILE A 420 -7.40 -28.64 -12.14
CA ILE A 420 -7.58 -29.78 -13.07
C ILE A 420 -6.50 -29.75 -14.15
N LYS A 421 -6.23 -28.59 -14.74
CA LYS A 421 -5.23 -28.45 -15.81
C LYS A 421 -3.82 -28.74 -15.30
N GLN A 422 -3.48 -28.23 -14.12
CA GLN A 422 -2.18 -28.49 -13.50
C GLN A 422 -2.01 -29.97 -13.12
N LEU A 423 -3.05 -30.61 -12.56
CA LEU A 423 -2.99 -32.01 -12.13
C LEU A 423 -2.98 -33.01 -13.30
N ASN A 424 -3.44 -32.60 -14.48
CA ASN A 424 -3.48 -33.41 -15.71
C ASN A 424 -2.56 -32.90 -16.81
N GLU A 425 -1.66 -31.95 -16.50
CA GLU A 425 -0.70 -31.35 -17.43
C GLU A 425 -1.34 -30.83 -18.74
N LEU A 426 -2.55 -30.29 -18.66
CA LEU A 426 -3.30 -29.80 -19.81
C LEU A 426 -2.88 -28.37 -20.20
N ASN A 427 -2.30 -28.24 -21.39
CA ASN A 427 -1.90 -26.95 -21.96
C ASN A 427 -3.04 -26.20 -22.67
N SER A 428 -4.20 -26.85 -22.87
CA SER A 428 -5.37 -26.24 -23.53
C SER A 428 -6.68 -26.61 -22.81
N ASN A 429 -7.79 -26.02 -23.25
CA ASN A 429 -9.12 -26.31 -22.71
C ASN A 429 -9.89 -27.37 -23.53
N SER A 430 -9.22 -27.99 -24.51
CA SER A 430 -9.82 -29.03 -25.35
C SER A 430 -9.81 -30.36 -24.60
N LEU A 431 -10.97 -31.03 -24.57
CA LEU A 431 -11.15 -32.36 -23.98
C LEU A 431 -11.71 -33.31 -25.03
N GLN A 432 -11.28 -34.58 -24.98
CA GLN A 432 -11.82 -35.64 -25.83
C GLN A 432 -12.81 -36.50 -25.05
N VAL A 433 -13.94 -36.85 -25.68
CA VAL A 433 -14.90 -37.77 -25.08
C VAL A 433 -14.22 -39.12 -24.83
N GLY A 434 -14.29 -39.62 -23.60
CA GLY A 434 -13.58 -40.82 -23.12
C GLY A 434 -12.23 -40.54 -22.46
N GLN A 435 -11.73 -39.30 -22.43
CA GLN A 435 -10.51 -38.93 -21.72
C GLN A 435 -10.70 -39.01 -20.20
N THR A 436 -9.78 -39.63 -19.47
CA THR A 436 -9.80 -39.68 -18.01
C THR A 436 -8.96 -38.55 -17.41
N LEU A 437 -9.57 -37.74 -16.54
CA LEU A 437 -8.96 -36.64 -15.79
C LEU A 437 -8.84 -37.01 -14.31
N ARG A 438 -7.73 -36.64 -13.69
CA ARG A 438 -7.49 -36.66 -12.25
C ARG A 438 -7.99 -35.36 -11.66
N LEU A 439 -8.96 -35.41 -10.78
CA LEU A 439 -9.48 -34.27 -10.05
C LEU A 439 -8.84 -34.22 -8.66
N PRO A 440 -8.43 -33.03 -8.17
CA PRO A 440 -7.94 -32.90 -6.81
C PRO A 440 -9.04 -33.34 -5.84
N GLY A 441 -8.67 -34.07 -4.79
CA GLY A 441 -9.59 -34.42 -3.71
C GLY A 441 -10.23 -33.16 -3.14
N SER A 442 -11.55 -33.17 -2.97
CA SER A 442 -12.29 -32.06 -2.39
C SER A 442 -11.89 -31.86 -0.94
N SER A 443 -10.85 -31.08 -0.68
CA SER A 443 -10.66 -30.44 0.62
C SER A 443 -11.73 -29.36 0.74
N SER A 444 -12.76 -29.70 1.51
CA SER A 444 -13.81 -28.82 2.01
C SER A 444 -13.20 -27.65 2.79
N ALA A 445 -12.79 -26.60 2.09
CA ALA A 445 -12.42 -25.31 2.67
C ALA A 445 -12.93 -24.12 1.83
N ASP A 446 -13.88 -24.37 0.93
CA ASP A 446 -14.67 -23.33 0.24
C ASP A 446 -16.09 -23.86 0.02
N ALA A 447 -16.90 -23.85 1.08
CA ALA A 447 -18.34 -24.00 0.96
C ALA A 447 -19.06 -22.92 1.78
N ALA A 448 -19.89 -22.15 1.08
CA ALA A 448 -21.06 -21.44 1.59
C ALA A 448 -20.84 -20.18 2.45
N GLY A 449 -20.29 -19.13 1.84
CA GLY A 449 -20.89 -17.80 1.95
C GLY A 449 -21.80 -17.57 0.74
N SER A 450 -23.12 -17.52 0.94
CA SER A 450 -24.11 -17.28 -0.10
C SER A 450 -23.88 -15.91 -0.77
N ARG A 451 -23.20 -15.89 -1.91
CA ARG A 451 -23.19 -14.71 -2.78
C ARG A 451 -24.58 -14.55 -3.36
N GLN A 452 -25.29 -13.52 -2.91
CA GLN A 452 -26.63 -13.17 -3.40
C GLN A 452 -26.53 -12.94 -4.92
N GLN A 453 -27.12 -13.85 -5.69
CA GLN A 453 -27.27 -13.69 -7.13
C GLN A 453 -28.41 -12.69 -7.36
N THR A 454 -28.11 -11.59 -8.04
CA THR A 454 -29.11 -10.61 -8.45
C THR A 454 -29.04 -10.39 -9.96
N THR A 455 -30.15 -10.00 -10.56
CA THR A 455 -30.24 -9.67 -11.98
C THR A 455 -30.42 -8.17 -12.14
N TYR A 456 -29.53 -7.52 -12.90
CA TYR A 456 -29.57 -6.10 -13.17
C TYR A 456 -29.95 -5.81 -14.63
N THR A 457 -31.00 -5.02 -14.84
CA THR A 457 -31.37 -4.53 -16.18
C THR A 457 -30.62 -3.24 -16.50
N VAL A 458 -29.81 -3.28 -17.54
CA VAL A 458 -28.98 -2.17 -18.04
C VAL A 458 -29.85 -0.97 -18.41
N LYS A 459 -29.53 0.21 -17.89
CA LYS A 459 -30.25 1.46 -18.21
C LYS A 459 -29.53 2.27 -19.29
N SER A 460 -30.25 3.19 -19.93
CA SER A 460 -29.63 4.13 -20.87
C SER A 460 -28.54 4.94 -20.17
N GLY A 461 -27.31 4.89 -20.70
CA GLY A 461 -26.12 5.52 -20.11
C GLY A 461 -25.25 4.62 -19.22
N ASP A 462 -25.65 3.37 -18.97
CA ASP A 462 -24.82 2.42 -18.22
C ASP A 462 -23.66 1.87 -19.05
N SER A 463 -22.54 1.60 -18.36
CA SER A 463 -21.40 0.85 -18.88
C SER A 463 -21.05 -0.28 -17.92
N LEU A 464 -20.32 -1.30 -18.38
CA LEU A 464 -19.85 -2.37 -17.49
C LEU A 464 -19.02 -1.83 -16.32
N TYR A 465 -18.31 -0.73 -16.54
CA TYR A 465 -17.55 -0.04 -15.49
C TYR A 465 -18.48 0.63 -14.46
N SER A 466 -19.54 1.34 -14.88
CA SER A 466 -20.47 1.97 -13.94
C SER A 466 -21.29 0.94 -13.16
N ILE A 467 -21.63 -0.20 -13.79
CA ILE A 467 -22.32 -1.33 -13.14
C ILE A 467 -21.40 -2.06 -12.17
N ALA A 468 -20.17 -2.40 -12.58
CA ALA A 468 -19.14 -2.98 -11.72
C ALA A 468 -18.89 -2.15 -10.46
N LYS A 469 -18.73 -0.84 -10.64
CA LYS A 469 -18.55 0.11 -9.53
C LYS A 469 -19.77 0.16 -8.61
N ARG A 470 -20.97 0.16 -9.17
CA ARG A 470 -22.23 0.22 -8.41
C ARG A 470 -22.46 -1.01 -7.52
N PHE A 471 -22.12 -2.18 -8.03
CA PHE A 471 -22.36 -3.46 -7.36
C PHE A 471 -21.12 -4.01 -6.64
N ASN A 472 -20.02 -3.26 -6.64
CA ASN A 472 -18.73 -3.66 -6.08
C ASN A 472 -18.25 -5.02 -6.61
N VAL A 473 -18.38 -5.20 -7.93
CA VAL A 473 -17.97 -6.41 -8.64
C VAL A 473 -16.93 -6.04 -9.68
N ASN A 474 -15.90 -6.86 -9.85
CA ASN A 474 -14.90 -6.66 -10.90
C ASN A 474 -15.52 -6.79 -12.31
N VAL A 475 -15.17 -5.88 -13.23
CA VAL A 475 -15.67 -5.88 -14.63
C VAL A 475 -15.41 -7.21 -15.34
N ASP A 476 -14.24 -7.81 -15.13
CA ASP A 476 -13.87 -9.09 -15.73
C ASP A 476 -14.72 -10.24 -15.17
N LYS A 477 -15.19 -10.11 -13.92
CA LYS A 477 -16.14 -11.06 -13.32
C LYS A 477 -17.53 -10.91 -13.94
N ILE A 478 -18.05 -9.69 -14.10
CA ILE A 478 -19.34 -9.46 -14.79
C ILE A 478 -19.29 -10.02 -16.22
N ARG A 479 -18.19 -9.80 -16.95
CA ARG A 479 -17.96 -10.37 -18.28
C ARG A 479 -17.84 -11.90 -18.27
N SER A 480 -17.30 -12.48 -17.21
CA SER A 480 -17.19 -13.95 -17.10
C SER A 480 -18.51 -14.62 -16.76
N TRP A 481 -19.42 -13.91 -16.09
CA TRP A 481 -20.74 -14.43 -15.69
C TRP A 481 -21.80 -14.25 -16.76
N ASN A 482 -21.61 -13.27 -17.64
CA ASN A 482 -22.57 -12.90 -18.67
C ASN A 482 -21.91 -13.01 -20.04
N SER A 483 -22.55 -13.71 -20.97
CA SER A 483 -22.08 -13.82 -22.35
C SER A 483 -22.37 -12.53 -23.12
N LEU A 484 -21.57 -11.48 -22.88
CA LEU A 484 -21.80 -10.15 -23.42
C LEU A 484 -21.20 -9.93 -24.82
N GLY A 485 -21.94 -9.18 -25.64
CA GLY A 485 -21.48 -8.71 -26.95
C GLY A 485 -20.47 -7.56 -26.85
N ARG A 486 -20.10 -7.00 -28.01
CA ARG A 486 -19.11 -5.89 -28.11
C ARG A 486 -19.56 -4.60 -27.40
N HIS A 487 -20.87 -4.40 -27.27
CA HIS A 487 -21.48 -3.22 -26.63
C HIS A 487 -22.66 -3.65 -25.76
N LEU A 488 -22.87 -2.94 -24.66
CA LEU A 488 -23.98 -3.16 -23.71
C LEU A 488 -25.22 -2.41 -24.20
N GLN A 489 -26.38 -3.05 -24.25
CA GLN A 489 -27.62 -2.40 -24.70
C GLN A 489 -28.57 -2.07 -23.55
N PRO A 490 -29.24 -0.89 -23.56
CA PRO A 490 -30.30 -0.61 -22.60
C PRO A 490 -31.40 -1.67 -22.67
N GLY A 491 -31.76 -2.26 -21.52
CA GLY A 491 -32.71 -3.37 -21.40
C GLY A 491 -32.06 -4.75 -21.30
N GLU A 492 -30.75 -4.88 -21.52
CA GLU A 492 -30.01 -6.14 -21.36
C GLU A 492 -29.96 -6.55 -19.89
N GLN A 493 -30.13 -7.85 -19.59
CA GLN A 493 -30.10 -8.36 -18.21
C GLN A 493 -28.75 -8.98 -17.88
N LEU A 494 -28.13 -8.51 -16.80
CA LEU A 494 -26.86 -9.00 -16.27
C LEU A 494 -27.08 -9.77 -14.98
N THR A 495 -26.58 -11.00 -14.93
CA THR A 495 -26.43 -11.78 -13.71
C THR A 495 -25.21 -11.28 -12.95
N LEU A 496 -25.41 -10.86 -11.71
CA LEU A 496 -24.38 -10.38 -10.80
C LEU A 496 -24.35 -11.25 -9.55
N TYR A 497 -23.16 -11.68 -9.14
CA TYR A 497 -22.93 -12.31 -7.85
C TYR A 497 -22.31 -11.29 -6.91
N LEU A 498 -23.11 -10.78 -5.97
CA LEU A 498 -22.65 -9.79 -5.01
C LEU A 498 -21.82 -10.51 -3.92
N PRO A 499 -20.73 -9.88 -3.42
CA PRO A 499 -19.91 -10.44 -2.36
C PRO A 499 -20.69 -10.68 -1.07
#